data_AF-A0A3M1TZG3-F1
#
_entry.id   AF-A0A3M1TZG3-F1
#
_cell.length_a   1.000
_cell.length_b   1.000
_cell.length_c   1.000
_cell.angle_alpha   90.00
_cell.angle_beta   90.00
_cell.angle_gamma   90.00
#
_symmetry.space_group_name_H-M   'P 1'
#
loop_
_entity.id
_entity.type
_entity.pdbx_description
1 polymer ?
#
loop_
_entity_poly.entity_id
_entity_poly.type
_entity_poly.pdbx_seq_one_letter_code
_entity_poly.pdbx_strand_id
1 'polypeptide(L)'
;MPEPVRRSDVTEVHWENAITWGILSILCLLVGAFFIRFGHDWGVVNLPFWRFGGLDLQWVAVPFLAASPLMFLYALYRAIASRKEGSYTVECPYCHEPNEFVAKPDSDFTCMHCDRRVAVKEGRILDVMAVSCGYCGAVNYLTDKTAVLICEQCGHEIPLLDPETGEMRHAPRGFARVDDRSLYELVLVDPGRDREGLILSLQHMLALTRNQVKDILEELPATLMTGINRRKAELLKAQLEEIGATAEMRKIAESSEPSRPT
;
A
#
# COMPACT_ATOMS: atom_id res chain seq x y z
N MET A 1 14.30 3.08 -8.02
CA MET A 1 15.68 2.94 -7.50
C MET A 1 15.91 1.47 -7.26
N PRO A 2 17.09 0.91 -7.55
CA PRO A 2 17.36 -0.51 -7.29
C PRO A 2 17.24 -0.80 -5.80
N GLU A 3 16.56 -1.89 -5.44
CA GLU A 3 16.47 -2.32 -4.04
C GLU A 3 17.87 -2.66 -3.51
N PRO A 4 18.15 -2.36 -2.22
CA PRO A 4 19.46 -2.62 -1.67
C PRO A 4 19.68 -4.13 -1.55
N VAL A 5 20.79 -4.58 -2.11
CA VAL A 5 21.10 -6.00 -2.18
C VAL A 5 21.64 -6.47 -0.83
N ARG A 6 20.95 -7.46 -0.25
CA ARG A 6 21.35 -8.09 1.01
C ARG A 6 22.59 -8.95 0.79
N ARG A 7 23.47 -8.96 1.79
CA ARG A 7 24.66 -9.81 1.74
C ARG A 7 24.31 -11.30 1.76
N SER A 8 23.30 -11.68 2.55
CA SER A 8 22.82 -13.08 2.64
C SER A 8 22.48 -13.63 1.27
N ASP A 9 21.68 -12.89 0.50
CA ASP A 9 21.13 -13.35 -0.78
C ASP A 9 22.25 -13.52 -1.81
N VAL A 10 23.22 -12.62 -1.82
CA VAL A 10 24.38 -12.72 -2.71
C VAL A 10 25.25 -13.91 -2.30
N THR A 11 25.54 -14.06 -1.00
CA THR A 11 26.31 -15.22 -0.54
C THR A 11 25.62 -16.55 -0.85
N GLU A 12 24.30 -16.63 -0.69
CA GLU A 12 23.51 -17.81 -1.03
C GLU A 12 23.62 -18.15 -2.51
N VAL A 13 23.45 -17.16 -3.41
CA VAL A 13 23.63 -17.35 -4.85
C VAL A 13 25.05 -17.81 -5.19
N HIS A 14 26.07 -17.28 -4.52
CA HIS A 14 27.45 -17.74 -4.72
C HIS A 14 27.66 -19.18 -4.26
N TRP A 15 27.02 -19.59 -3.16
CA TRP A 15 27.09 -20.95 -2.63
C TRP A 15 26.30 -21.95 -3.46
N GLU A 16 25.09 -21.62 -3.91
CA GLU A 16 24.30 -22.46 -4.83
C GLU A 16 25.07 -22.73 -6.12
N ASN A 17 25.67 -21.69 -6.69
CA ASN A 17 26.52 -21.84 -7.86
C ASN A 17 27.76 -22.69 -7.55
N ALA A 18 28.45 -22.45 -6.43
CA ALA A 18 29.61 -23.26 -6.06
C ALA A 18 29.24 -24.76 -5.88
N ILE A 19 28.11 -25.06 -5.27
CA ILE A 19 27.62 -26.42 -5.04
C ILE A 19 27.22 -27.09 -6.36
N THR A 20 26.47 -26.42 -7.23
CA THR A 20 26.02 -26.97 -8.52
C THR A 20 27.20 -27.29 -9.44
N TRP A 21 28.16 -26.36 -9.58
CA TRP A 21 29.37 -26.58 -10.35
C TRP A 21 30.28 -27.66 -9.72
N GLY A 22 30.31 -27.74 -8.39
CA GLY A 22 31.02 -28.81 -7.66
C GLY A 22 30.43 -30.20 -7.92
N ILE A 23 29.12 -30.36 -7.81
CA ILE A 23 28.42 -31.62 -8.10
C ILE A 23 28.62 -32.03 -9.56
N LEU A 24 28.48 -31.08 -10.50
CA LEU A 24 28.64 -31.36 -11.92
C LEU A 24 30.09 -31.78 -12.25
N SER A 25 31.09 -31.20 -11.59
CA SER A 25 32.50 -31.63 -11.72
C SER A 25 32.72 -33.06 -11.25
N ILE A 26 32.13 -33.45 -10.11
CA ILE A 26 32.21 -34.83 -9.59
C ILE A 26 31.52 -35.81 -10.53
N LEU A 27 30.32 -35.46 -11.03
CA LEU A 27 29.58 -36.29 -11.97
C LEU A 27 30.36 -36.48 -13.29
N CYS A 28 30.96 -35.41 -13.80
CA CYS A 28 31.82 -35.43 -14.98
C CYS A 28 33.03 -36.36 -14.79
N LEU A 29 33.66 -36.31 -13.60
CA LEU A 29 34.76 -37.21 -13.23
C LEU A 29 34.31 -38.67 -13.15
N LEU A 30 33.17 -38.96 -12.52
CA LEU A 30 32.61 -40.31 -12.41
C LEU A 30 32.27 -40.90 -13.78
N VAL A 31 31.66 -40.11 -14.66
CA VAL A 31 31.33 -40.52 -16.04
C VAL A 31 32.62 -40.76 -16.84
N GLY A 32 33.61 -39.86 -16.75
CA GLY A 32 34.92 -40.05 -17.38
C GLY A 32 35.64 -41.32 -16.88
N ALA A 33 35.63 -41.57 -15.57
CA ALA A 33 36.21 -42.77 -14.97
C ALA A 33 35.47 -44.05 -15.39
N PHE A 34 34.13 -44.00 -15.49
CA PHE A 34 33.30 -45.10 -15.98
C PHE A 34 33.67 -45.48 -17.42
N PHE A 35 33.77 -44.48 -18.32
CA PHE A 35 34.18 -44.72 -19.71
C PHE A 35 35.59 -45.29 -19.83
N ILE A 36 36.54 -44.88 -18.98
CA ILE A 36 37.88 -45.51 -18.94
C ILE A 36 37.79 -46.97 -18.48
N ARG A 37 37.03 -47.23 -17.41
CA ARG A 37 36.97 -48.56 -16.75
C ARG A 37 36.24 -49.61 -17.57
N PHE A 38 35.16 -49.21 -18.25
CA PHE A 38 34.24 -50.12 -18.97
C PHE A 38 34.28 -49.94 -20.49
N GLY A 39 34.86 -48.85 -21.00
CA GLY A 39 34.92 -48.58 -22.44
C GLY A 39 35.79 -49.56 -23.23
N HIS A 40 36.70 -50.28 -22.56
CA HIS A 40 37.47 -51.35 -23.17
C HIS A 40 36.61 -52.60 -23.48
N ASP A 41 35.64 -52.92 -22.63
CA ASP A 41 34.77 -54.10 -22.78
C ASP A 41 33.56 -53.82 -23.70
N TRP A 42 33.15 -52.56 -23.80
CA TRP A 42 32.01 -52.14 -24.62
C TRP A 42 32.33 -51.90 -26.10
N GLY A 43 33.61 -51.91 -26.48
CA GLY A 43 34.07 -51.77 -27.88
C GLY A 43 33.67 -52.94 -28.81
N VAL A 44 32.97 -53.95 -28.29
CA VAL A 44 32.57 -55.16 -29.05
C VAL A 44 31.06 -55.41 -29.07
N VAL A 45 30.22 -54.41 -28.76
CA VAL A 45 28.79 -54.51 -29.08
C VAL A 45 28.60 -54.20 -30.56
N ASN A 46 28.66 -55.26 -31.39
CA ASN A 46 28.29 -55.25 -32.81
C ASN A 46 26.81 -54.85 -32.97
N LEU A 47 26.50 -53.55 -32.93
CA LEU A 47 25.24 -53.03 -33.46
C LEU A 47 25.38 -52.93 -34.99
N PRO A 48 24.64 -53.75 -35.76
CA PRO A 48 24.96 -54.08 -37.15
C PRO A 48 24.61 -52.99 -38.18
N PHE A 49 24.45 -51.72 -37.78
CA PHE A 49 23.91 -50.69 -38.67
C PHE A 49 24.63 -49.33 -38.68
N TRP A 50 25.66 -49.12 -37.86
CA TRP A 50 26.35 -47.81 -37.84
C TRP A 50 27.87 -47.94 -37.69
N ARG A 51 28.53 -48.37 -38.77
CA ARG A 51 29.99 -48.35 -38.90
C ARG A 51 30.42 -46.99 -39.47
N PHE A 52 30.13 -45.91 -38.76
CA PHE A 52 30.77 -44.61 -39.00
C PHE A 52 32.06 -44.53 -38.17
N GLY A 53 33.16 -44.20 -38.84
CA GLY A 53 34.55 -44.15 -38.39
C GLY A 53 34.84 -44.12 -36.88
N GLY A 54 35.52 -45.18 -36.43
CA GLY A 54 36.50 -45.28 -35.33
C GLY A 54 36.69 -44.09 -34.39
N LEU A 55 35.68 -43.75 -33.59
CA LEU A 55 35.89 -43.03 -32.35
C LEU A 55 36.00 -44.08 -31.24
N ASP A 56 37.21 -44.39 -30.76
CA ASP A 56 37.35 -45.25 -29.58
C ASP A 56 36.55 -44.62 -28.45
N LEU A 57 35.73 -45.40 -27.76
CA LEU A 57 34.91 -44.93 -26.63
C LEU A 57 35.76 -44.32 -25.51
N GLN A 58 37.06 -44.59 -25.49
CA GLN A 58 38.07 -43.95 -24.64
C GLN A 58 38.34 -42.47 -25.01
N TRP A 59 38.27 -42.10 -26.29
CA TRP A 59 38.37 -40.68 -26.72
C TRP A 59 37.19 -39.86 -26.24
N VAL A 60 36.02 -40.49 -26.02
CA VAL A 60 34.84 -39.85 -25.43
C VAL A 60 35.09 -39.49 -23.96
N ALA A 61 35.98 -40.18 -23.24
CA ALA A 61 36.28 -39.88 -21.83
C ALA A 61 37.16 -38.64 -21.63
N VAL A 62 38.02 -38.31 -22.60
CA VAL A 62 38.99 -37.20 -22.55
C VAL A 62 38.33 -35.83 -22.28
N PRO A 63 37.26 -35.40 -22.99
CA PRO A 63 36.63 -34.11 -22.72
C PRO A 63 36.00 -34.02 -21.32
N PHE A 64 35.44 -35.11 -20.78
CA PHE A 64 34.86 -35.11 -19.43
C PHE A 64 35.94 -35.00 -18.35
N LEU A 65 37.05 -35.72 -18.50
CA LEU A 65 38.17 -35.65 -17.56
C LEU A 65 38.90 -34.31 -17.62
N ALA A 66 38.99 -33.69 -18.81
CA ALA A 66 39.56 -32.36 -18.97
C ALA A 66 38.64 -31.25 -18.40
N ALA A 67 37.32 -31.41 -18.49
CA ALA A 67 36.35 -30.42 -18.00
C ALA A 67 36.23 -30.41 -16.47
N SER A 68 36.39 -31.55 -15.80
CA SER A 68 36.27 -31.67 -14.34
C SER A 68 37.15 -30.68 -13.54
N PRO A 69 38.48 -30.56 -13.77
CA PRO A 69 39.33 -29.62 -13.02
C PRO A 69 38.97 -28.15 -13.29
N LEU A 70 38.59 -27.80 -14.52
CA LEU A 70 38.15 -26.44 -14.87
C LEU A 70 36.90 -26.04 -14.09
N MET A 71 35.92 -26.94 -14.01
CA MET A 71 34.68 -26.71 -13.28
C MET A 71 34.90 -26.67 -11.76
N PHE A 72 35.80 -27.50 -11.24
CA PHE A 72 36.17 -27.49 -9.83
C PHE A 72 36.87 -26.18 -9.44
N LEU A 73 37.80 -25.70 -10.29
CA LEU A 73 38.46 -24.41 -10.10
C LEU A 73 37.46 -23.24 -10.15
N TYR A 74 36.45 -23.31 -11.02
CA TYR A 74 35.38 -22.31 -11.07
C TYR A 74 34.51 -22.31 -9.80
N ALA A 75 34.14 -23.49 -9.30
CA ALA A 75 33.42 -23.63 -8.03
C ALA A 75 34.23 -23.06 -6.87
N LEU A 76 35.53 -23.34 -6.81
CA LEU A 76 36.44 -22.81 -5.79
C LEU A 76 36.58 -21.28 -5.90
N TYR A 77 36.70 -20.75 -7.13
CA TYR A 77 36.73 -19.32 -7.37
C TYR A 77 35.48 -18.62 -6.83
N ARG A 78 34.28 -19.16 -7.10
CA ARG A 78 33.01 -18.61 -6.58
C ARG A 78 32.93 -18.67 -5.07
N ALA A 79 33.40 -19.75 -4.44
CA ALA A 79 33.46 -19.89 -2.99
C ALA A 79 34.47 -18.93 -2.33
N ILE A 80 35.54 -18.54 -3.04
CA ILE A 80 36.48 -17.51 -2.57
C ILE A 80 35.91 -16.11 -2.81
N ALA A 81 35.21 -15.90 -3.93
CA ALA A 81 34.60 -14.61 -4.27
C ALA A 81 33.55 -14.18 -3.24
N SER A 82 32.76 -15.11 -2.71
CA SER A 82 31.75 -14.80 -1.66
C SER A 82 32.36 -14.22 -0.38
N ARG A 83 33.62 -14.54 -0.09
CA ARG A 83 34.34 -13.99 1.08
C ARG A 83 34.85 -12.56 0.87
N LYS A 84 34.94 -12.11 -0.38
CA LYS A 84 35.50 -10.79 -0.75
C LYS A 84 34.44 -9.70 -0.88
N GLU A 85 33.17 -10.05 -0.73
CA GLU A 85 32.08 -9.08 -0.76
C GLU A 85 32.16 -8.14 0.45
N GLY A 86 31.98 -6.85 0.19
CA GLY A 86 31.90 -5.83 1.24
C GLY A 86 30.72 -6.10 2.17
N SER A 87 30.90 -5.80 3.45
CA SER A 87 29.83 -5.84 4.44
C SER A 87 29.59 -4.43 4.97
N TYR A 88 28.40 -3.90 4.71
CA TYR A 88 27.91 -2.66 5.30
C TYR A 88 26.78 -3.01 6.28
N THR A 89 27.05 -2.79 7.57
CA THR A 89 26.11 -3.12 8.65
C THR A 89 25.26 -1.91 9.00
N VAL A 90 23.95 -2.10 9.05
CA VAL A 90 22.96 -1.08 9.40
C VAL A 90 22.12 -1.56 10.58
N GLU A 91 22.05 -0.77 11.65
CA GLU A 91 21.17 -1.06 12.78
C GLU A 91 19.72 -0.70 12.43
N CYS A 92 18.78 -1.59 12.74
CA CYS A 92 17.35 -1.33 12.53
C CYS A 92 16.82 -0.36 13.60
N PRO A 93 16.17 0.76 13.24
CA PRO A 93 15.63 1.69 14.24
C PRO A 93 14.43 1.12 15.02
N TYR A 94 13.80 0.03 14.56
CA TYR A 94 12.66 -0.59 15.23
C TYR A 94 13.05 -1.67 16.25
N CYS A 95 14.00 -2.54 15.88
CA CYS A 95 14.36 -3.71 16.69
C CYS A 95 15.82 -3.72 17.15
N HIS A 96 16.63 -2.72 16.78
CA HIS A 96 18.05 -2.60 17.11
C HIS A 96 18.96 -3.73 16.61
N GLU A 97 18.43 -4.66 15.83
CA GLU A 97 19.19 -5.76 15.29
C GLU A 97 19.90 -5.34 13.98
N PRO A 98 21.17 -5.71 13.76
CA PRO A 98 21.92 -5.36 12.58
C PRO A 98 21.40 -6.08 11.33
N ASN A 99 21.40 -5.37 10.20
CA ASN A 99 21.17 -5.91 8.86
C ASN A 99 22.45 -5.70 8.04
N GLU A 100 22.86 -6.72 7.28
CA GLU A 100 24.08 -6.69 6.46
C GLU A 100 23.78 -6.52 4.97
N PHE A 101 24.35 -5.49 4.37
CA PHE A 101 24.24 -5.19 2.94
C PHE A 101 25.60 -5.23 2.25
N VAL A 102 25.62 -5.45 0.94
CA VAL A 102 26.86 -5.44 0.14
C VAL A 102 27.41 -4.02 -0.02
N ALA A 103 26.51 -3.05 -0.10
CA ALA A 103 26.80 -1.63 -0.24
C ALA A 103 25.85 -0.81 0.62
N LYS A 104 26.14 0.49 0.74
CA LYS A 104 25.28 1.43 1.45
C LYS A 104 23.88 1.46 0.81
N PRO A 105 22.78 1.25 1.57
CA PRO A 105 21.43 1.30 1.03
C PRO A 105 21.01 2.76 0.78
N ASP A 106 20.56 3.05 -0.44
CA ASP A 106 20.03 4.37 -0.82
C ASP A 106 18.50 4.43 -0.85
N SER A 107 17.83 3.26 -0.78
CA SER A 107 16.37 3.14 -0.76
C SER A 107 15.89 2.33 0.43
N ASP A 108 14.58 2.43 0.68
CA ASP A 108 13.90 1.71 1.76
C ASP A 108 14.14 0.20 1.65
N PHE A 109 14.26 -0.48 2.79
CA PHE A 109 14.48 -1.92 2.86
C PHE A 109 13.64 -2.56 3.97
N THR A 110 13.42 -3.86 3.89
CA THR A 110 12.74 -4.62 4.96
C THR A 110 13.79 -5.25 5.87
N CYS A 111 13.69 -5.00 7.17
CA CYS A 111 14.55 -5.61 8.19
C CYS A 111 14.32 -7.13 8.26
N MET A 112 15.38 -7.91 8.45
CA MET A 112 15.31 -9.38 8.49
C MET A 112 14.80 -9.95 9.81
N HIS A 113 14.77 -9.15 10.88
CA HIS A 113 14.46 -9.63 12.23
C HIS A 113 13.05 -9.28 12.69
N CYS A 114 12.52 -8.14 12.22
CA CYS A 114 11.18 -7.67 12.59
C CYS A 114 10.22 -7.53 11.41
N ASP A 115 10.67 -7.81 10.18
CA ASP A 115 9.92 -7.66 8.94
C ASP A 115 9.31 -6.25 8.70
N ARG A 116 9.74 -5.25 9.49
CA ARG A 116 9.32 -3.86 9.30
C ARG A 116 10.15 -3.22 8.18
N ARG A 117 9.49 -2.38 7.38
CA ARG A 117 10.12 -1.57 6.33
C ARG A 117 10.79 -0.35 6.97
N VAL A 118 12.10 -0.26 6.82
CA VAL A 118 12.94 0.85 7.27
C VAL A 118 13.05 1.86 6.14
N ALA A 119 12.69 3.11 6.43
CA ALA A 119 12.74 4.20 5.47
C ALA A 119 14.15 4.80 5.39
N VAL A 120 14.64 5.01 4.16
CA VAL A 120 15.94 5.61 3.88
C VAL A 120 15.73 6.84 3.00
N LYS A 121 16.43 7.93 3.33
CA LYS A 121 16.42 9.17 2.53
C LYS A 121 17.86 9.60 2.28
N GLU A 122 18.26 9.68 1.02
CA GLU A 122 19.60 10.14 0.62
C GLU A 122 20.74 9.34 1.28
N GLY A 123 20.53 8.01 1.41
CA GLY A 123 21.47 7.11 2.08
C GLY A 123 21.59 7.32 3.59
N ARG A 124 20.66 8.03 4.23
CA ARG A 124 20.52 8.08 5.69
C ARG A 124 19.29 7.30 6.10
N ILE A 125 19.45 6.46 7.10
CA ILE A 125 18.32 5.80 7.75
C ILE A 125 17.58 6.86 8.55
N LEU A 126 16.26 6.92 8.37
CA LEU A 126 15.42 7.85 9.13
C LEU A 126 15.13 7.25 10.50
N ASP A 127 15.20 8.10 11.52
CA ASP A 127 14.81 7.73 12.88
C ASP A 127 13.30 7.50 12.97
N VAL A 128 12.91 6.61 13.88
CA VAL A 128 11.51 6.28 14.13
C VAL A 128 11.02 7.00 15.37
N MET A 129 9.87 7.65 15.25
CA MET A 129 9.17 8.29 16.36
C MET A 129 8.01 7.40 16.79
N ALA A 130 7.94 7.10 18.08
CA ALA A 130 6.83 6.38 18.68
C ALA A 130 5.69 7.35 19.01
N VAL A 131 4.49 7.07 18.50
CA VAL A 131 3.28 7.83 18.78
C VAL A 131 2.19 6.92 19.31
N SER A 132 1.47 7.38 20.34
CA SER A 132 0.34 6.64 20.88
C SER A 132 -0.94 7.00 20.12
N CYS A 133 -1.72 5.99 19.74
CA CYS A 133 -3.01 6.18 19.10
C CYS A 133 -4.00 6.83 20.09
N GLY A 134 -4.59 7.97 19.71
CA GLY A 134 -5.60 8.64 20.54
C GLY A 134 -6.91 7.86 20.74
N TYR A 135 -7.17 6.83 19.92
CA TYR A 135 -8.40 6.04 19.97
C TYR A 135 -8.27 4.80 20.86
N CYS A 136 -7.19 4.04 20.71
CA CYS A 136 -7.00 2.77 21.43
C CYS A 136 -5.77 2.75 22.36
N GLY A 137 -4.94 3.78 22.35
CA GLY A 137 -3.72 3.85 23.16
C GLY A 137 -2.54 3.01 22.66
N ALA A 138 -2.70 2.24 21.57
CA ALA A 138 -1.63 1.44 21.01
C ALA A 138 -0.48 2.31 20.49
N VAL A 139 0.76 1.88 20.72
CA VAL A 139 1.96 2.54 20.21
C VAL A 139 2.14 2.18 18.74
N ASN A 140 2.32 3.20 17.91
CA ASN A 140 2.62 3.07 16.49
C ASN A 140 3.92 3.83 16.20
N TYR A 141 4.60 3.48 15.13
CA TYR A 141 5.88 4.09 14.77
C TYR A 141 5.75 4.80 13.43
N LEU A 142 6.31 6.01 13.34
CA LEU A 142 6.35 6.79 12.12
C LEU A 142 7.75 7.32 11.83
N THR A 143 7.98 7.71 10.59
CA THR A 143 9.20 8.40 10.14
C THR A 143 8.81 9.71 9.48
N ASP A 144 9.76 10.59 9.18
CA ASP A 144 9.49 11.85 8.48
C ASP A 144 8.92 11.66 7.07
N LYS A 145 9.13 10.49 6.46
CA LYS A 145 8.54 10.11 5.17
C LYS A 145 7.07 9.67 5.30
N THR A 146 6.57 9.41 6.51
CA THR A 146 5.22 8.90 6.74
C THR A 146 4.19 10.02 6.58
N ALA A 147 3.46 10.01 5.46
CA ALA A 147 2.39 10.98 5.19
C ALA A 147 1.07 10.63 5.90
N VAL A 148 0.72 9.34 5.96
CA VAL A 148 -0.51 8.83 6.57
C VAL A 148 -0.12 7.70 7.51
N LEU A 149 -0.61 7.76 8.75
CA LEU A 149 -0.41 6.71 9.74
C LEU A 149 -1.75 6.08 10.07
N ILE A 150 -1.87 4.79 9.84
CA ILE A 150 -3.05 4.00 10.23
C ILE A 150 -2.62 3.15 11.42
N CYS A 151 -3.44 3.15 12.47
CA CYS A 151 -3.15 2.36 13.66
C CYS A 151 -3.21 0.86 13.34
N GLU A 152 -2.15 0.12 13.67
CA GLU A 152 -2.09 -1.34 13.45
C GLU A 152 -3.17 -2.09 14.24
N GLN A 153 -3.59 -1.57 15.39
CA GLN A 153 -4.53 -2.24 16.30
C GLN A 153 -6.00 -1.95 16.00
N CYS A 154 -6.38 -0.69 15.77
CA CYS A 154 -7.77 -0.28 15.58
C CYS A 154 -8.13 0.11 14.14
N GLY A 155 -7.15 0.17 13.23
CA GLY A 155 -7.36 0.52 11.82
C GLY A 155 -7.78 1.97 11.58
N HIS A 156 -7.78 2.82 12.60
CA HIS A 156 -8.12 4.24 12.45
C HIS A 156 -6.92 5.05 11.95
N GLU A 157 -7.18 6.02 11.09
CA GLU A 157 -6.17 6.99 10.64
C GLU A 157 -5.83 7.95 11.77
N ILE A 158 -4.56 8.00 12.17
CA ILE A 158 -4.08 8.90 13.22
C ILE A 158 -3.76 10.25 12.56
N PRO A 159 -4.46 11.35 12.92
CA PRO A 159 -4.12 12.67 12.41
C PRO A 159 -2.75 13.09 12.94
N LEU A 160 -1.81 13.34 12.03
CA LEU A 160 -0.45 13.77 12.37
C LEU A 160 -0.36 15.29 12.25
N LEU A 161 -0.01 15.96 13.34
CA LEU A 161 0.40 17.36 13.32
C LEU A 161 1.91 17.41 13.17
N ASP A 162 2.39 18.34 12.35
CA ASP A 162 3.80 18.65 12.30
C ASP A 162 4.21 19.36 13.60
N PRO A 163 5.22 18.87 14.34
CA PRO A 163 5.62 19.46 15.60
C PRO A 163 6.21 20.88 15.45
N GLU A 164 6.73 21.24 14.28
CA GLU A 164 7.32 22.57 14.05
C GLU A 164 6.28 23.62 13.64
N THR A 165 5.34 23.25 12.75
CA THR A 165 4.35 24.19 12.21
C THR A 165 3.00 24.12 12.92
N GLY A 166 2.71 23.02 13.62
CA GLY A 166 1.39 22.74 14.20
C GLY A 166 0.31 22.43 13.15
N GLU A 167 0.67 22.37 11.87
CA GLU A 167 -0.26 22.07 10.78
C GLU A 167 -0.44 20.56 10.63
N MET A 168 -1.62 20.13 10.17
CA MET A 168 -1.86 18.72 9.87
C MET A 168 -1.08 18.32 8.62
N ARG A 169 -0.19 17.33 8.73
CA ARG A 169 0.57 16.76 7.58
C ARG A 169 -0.36 16.16 6.53
N HIS A 170 -1.45 15.55 6.98
CA HIS A 170 -2.49 14.99 6.13
C HIS A 170 -3.85 15.14 6.82
N ALA A 171 -4.86 15.60 6.08
CA ALA A 171 -6.23 15.64 6.55
C ALA A 171 -6.91 14.28 6.29
N PRO A 172 -7.44 13.59 7.31
CA PRO A 172 -8.02 12.26 7.15
C PRO A 172 -9.16 12.28 6.13
N ARG A 173 -9.10 11.37 5.15
CA ARG A 173 -10.09 11.28 4.08
C ARG A 173 -11.39 10.73 4.66
N GLY A 174 -12.41 11.59 4.74
CA GLY A 174 -13.75 11.23 5.22
C GLY A 174 -14.20 11.94 6.50
N PHE A 175 -13.32 12.69 7.16
CA PHE A 175 -13.69 13.47 8.36
C PHE A 175 -14.33 14.83 8.03
N ALA A 176 -14.08 15.36 6.82
CA ALA A 176 -14.62 16.63 6.37
C ALA A 176 -15.26 16.48 4.99
N ARG A 177 -16.60 16.36 4.95
CA ARG A 177 -17.37 16.70 3.76
C ARG A 177 -17.52 18.23 3.77
N VAL A 178 -17.07 18.90 2.71
CA VAL A 178 -17.41 20.32 2.52
C VAL A 178 -18.92 20.37 2.29
N ASP A 179 -19.69 20.55 3.37
CA ASP A 179 -21.11 20.88 3.25
C ASP A 179 -21.19 22.28 2.63
N ASP A 180 -22.00 22.45 1.58
CA ASP A 180 -22.32 23.75 1.00
C ASP A 180 -22.78 24.70 2.12
N ARG A 181 -21.97 25.71 2.47
CA ARG A 181 -22.32 26.75 3.47
C ARG A 181 -23.43 27.69 2.99
N SER A 182 -23.99 27.46 1.82
CA SER A 182 -25.06 28.30 1.31
C SER A 182 -26.35 28.09 2.11
N LEU A 183 -27.03 29.20 2.35
CA LEU A 183 -28.34 29.22 2.98
C LEU A 183 -29.42 28.92 1.94
N TYR A 184 -30.39 28.11 2.33
CA TYR A 184 -31.54 27.74 1.53
C TYR A 184 -32.82 28.25 2.16
N GLU A 185 -33.81 28.49 1.31
CA GLU A 185 -35.19 28.78 1.66
C GLU A 185 -36.05 27.61 1.18
N LEU A 186 -36.95 27.15 2.06
CA LEU A 186 -37.92 26.10 1.76
C LEU A 186 -39.27 26.75 1.46
N VAL A 187 -39.75 26.56 0.23
CA VAL A 187 -41.02 27.09 -0.26
C VAL A 187 -41.98 25.94 -0.52
N LEU A 188 -43.17 26.01 0.07
CA LEU A 188 -44.28 25.11 -0.22
C LEU A 188 -45.01 25.60 -1.47
N VAL A 189 -45.03 24.78 -2.52
CA VAL A 189 -45.64 25.13 -3.81
C VAL A 189 -47.04 24.55 -3.91
N ASP A 190 -47.23 23.31 -3.46
CA ASP A 190 -48.52 22.63 -3.51
C ASP A 190 -48.75 21.80 -2.23
N PRO A 191 -49.94 21.87 -1.60
CA PRO A 191 -50.22 21.20 -0.34
C PRO A 191 -50.66 19.74 -0.55
N GLY A 192 -50.74 19.27 -1.81
CA GLY A 192 -51.08 17.89 -2.11
C GLY A 192 -52.51 17.50 -1.78
N ARG A 193 -52.73 16.17 -1.75
CA ARG A 193 -54.05 15.56 -1.53
C ARG A 193 -54.41 15.43 -0.04
N ASP A 194 -53.42 15.29 0.84
CA ASP A 194 -53.61 15.10 2.28
C ASP A 194 -53.39 16.40 3.08
N ARG A 195 -54.38 17.29 3.03
CA ARG A 195 -54.32 18.59 3.71
C ARG A 195 -54.33 18.49 5.23
N GLU A 196 -55.00 17.50 5.81
CA GLU A 196 -55.06 17.35 7.27
C GLU A 196 -53.75 16.81 7.83
N GLY A 197 -53.14 15.83 7.17
CA GLY A 197 -51.80 15.33 7.51
C GLY A 197 -50.73 16.40 7.40
N LEU A 198 -50.79 17.22 6.35
CA LEU A 198 -49.86 18.34 6.15
C LEU A 198 -49.99 19.40 7.26
N ILE A 199 -51.20 19.77 7.67
CA ILE A 199 -51.43 20.76 8.74
C ILE A 199 -50.81 20.29 10.05
N LEU A 200 -50.97 19.02 10.40
CA LEU A 200 -50.38 18.45 11.61
C LEU A 200 -48.85 18.47 11.54
N SER A 201 -48.28 18.05 10.41
CA SER A 201 -46.83 18.05 10.19
C SER A 201 -46.24 19.47 10.28
N LEU A 202 -46.85 20.45 9.61
CA LEU A 202 -46.40 21.85 9.67
C LEU A 202 -46.53 22.45 11.08
N GLN A 203 -47.59 22.12 11.82
CA GLN A 203 -47.76 22.52 13.21
C GLN A 203 -46.63 21.96 14.10
N HIS A 204 -46.23 20.71 13.90
CA HIS A 204 -45.12 20.11 14.63
C HIS A 204 -43.75 20.66 14.19
N MET A 205 -43.53 20.89 12.89
CA MET A 205 -42.25 21.35 12.35
C MET A 205 -41.96 22.83 12.64
N LEU A 206 -42.98 23.69 12.55
CA LEU A 206 -42.84 25.14 12.69
C LEU A 206 -43.35 25.68 14.04
N ALA A 207 -43.92 24.81 14.89
CA ALA A 207 -44.54 25.18 16.16
C ALA A 207 -45.62 26.27 16.03
N LEU A 208 -46.34 26.30 14.90
CA LEU A 208 -47.42 27.25 14.61
C LEU A 208 -48.78 26.70 15.03
N THR A 209 -49.74 27.59 15.28
CA THR A 209 -51.12 27.17 15.59
C THR A 209 -51.87 26.73 14.34
N ARG A 210 -52.88 25.86 14.49
CA ARG A 210 -53.67 25.31 13.36
C ARG A 210 -54.27 26.40 12.45
N ASN A 211 -54.62 27.56 13.01
CA ASN A 211 -55.16 28.69 12.23
C ASN A 211 -54.06 29.34 11.38
N GLN A 212 -52.89 29.64 11.96
CA GLN A 212 -51.75 30.20 11.23
C GLN A 212 -51.28 29.29 10.10
N VAL A 213 -51.29 27.97 10.29
CA VAL A 213 -50.93 27.01 9.23
C VAL A 213 -51.96 27.03 8.10
N LYS A 214 -53.25 27.17 8.40
CA LYS A 214 -54.29 27.28 7.36
C LYS A 214 -54.13 28.56 6.55
N ASP A 215 -53.85 29.68 7.21
CA ASP A 215 -53.61 30.96 6.54
C ASP A 215 -52.42 30.84 5.57
N ILE A 216 -51.33 30.18 5.98
CA ILE A 216 -50.15 29.90 5.13
C ILE A 216 -50.49 28.99 3.93
N LEU A 217 -51.38 28.00 4.11
CA LEU A 217 -51.80 27.10 3.04
C LEU A 217 -52.76 27.77 2.03
N GLU A 218 -53.40 28.89 2.40
CA GLU A 218 -54.21 29.70 1.49
C GLU A 218 -53.35 30.65 0.65
N GLU A 219 -52.15 31.01 1.13
CA GLU A 219 -51.18 31.90 0.47
C GLU A 219 -50.08 31.15 -0.32
N LEU A 220 -50.46 30.12 -1.09
CA LEU A 220 -49.48 29.39 -1.91
C LEU A 220 -49.06 30.20 -3.15
N PRO A 221 -47.77 30.22 -3.52
CA PRO A 221 -46.62 29.56 -2.87
C PRO A 221 -46.12 30.28 -1.61
N ALA A 222 -45.92 29.54 -0.52
CA ALA A 222 -45.58 30.09 0.79
C ALA A 222 -44.19 29.66 1.28
N THR A 223 -43.42 30.60 1.84
CA THR A 223 -42.08 30.36 2.39
C THR A 223 -42.19 29.81 3.82
N LEU A 224 -41.78 28.57 4.05
CA LEU A 224 -41.89 27.91 5.36
C LEU A 224 -40.70 28.24 6.27
N MET A 225 -39.49 28.21 5.72
CA MET A 225 -38.26 28.46 6.47
C MET A 225 -37.20 29.11 5.58
N THR A 226 -36.58 30.16 6.09
CA THR A 226 -35.45 30.85 5.45
C THR A 226 -34.15 30.59 6.23
N GLY A 227 -33.00 30.60 5.55
CA GLY A 227 -31.70 30.54 6.24
C GLY A 227 -31.34 29.16 6.77
N ILE A 228 -31.88 28.09 6.18
CA ILE A 228 -31.59 26.72 6.61
C ILE A 228 -30.42 26.13 5.81
N ASN A 229 -29.65 25.25 6.44
CA ASN A 229 -28.60 24.51 5.75
C ASN A 229 -29.21 23.48 4.78
N ARG A 230 -28.41 23.04 3.80
CA ARG A 230 -28.85 22.08 2.78
C ARG A 230 -29.45 20.80 3.36
N ARG A 231 -28.80 20.20 4.37
CA ARG A 231 -29.28 18.96 4.99
C ARG A 231 -30.65 19.11 5.65
N LYS A 232 -30.86 20.21 6.37
CA LYS A 232 -32.15 20.50 6.99
C LYS A 232 -33.21 20.78 5.93
N ALA A 233 -32.87 21.48 4.85
CA ALA A 233 -33.77 21.71 3.72
C ALA A 233 -34.18 20.40 3.03
N GLU A 234 -33.22 19.52 2.73
CA GLU A 234 -33.47 18.21 2.11
C GLU A 234 -34.32 17.30 3.01
N LEU A 235 -34.04 17.28 4.32
CA LEU A 235 -34.79 16.49 5.29
C LEU A 235 -36.24 16.97 5.41
N LEU A 236 -36.46 18.28 5.53
CA LEU A 236 -37.80 18.86 5.62
C LEU A 236 -38.58 18.69 4.31
N LYS A 237 -37.91 18.85 3.16
CA LYS A 237 -38.51 18.58 1.85
C LYS A 237 -38.98 17.13 1.73
N ALA A 238 -38.15 16.16 2.13
CA ALA A 238 -38.51 14.74 2.10
C ALA A 238 -39.71 14.43 3.01
N GLN A 239 -39.77 15.03 4.19
CA GLN A 239 -40.91 14.89 5.11
C GLN A 239 -42.22 15.45 4.52
N LEU A 240 -42.13 16.53 3.75
CA LEU A 240 -43.29 17.11 3.06
C LEU A 240 -43.73 16.26 1.86
N GLU A 241 -42.77 15.72 1.09
CA GLU A 241 -43.04 14.83 -0.05
C GLU A 241 -43.66 13.48 0.38
N GLU A 242 -43.29 12.95 1.55
CA GLU A 242 -43.89 11.72 2.10
C GLU A 242 -45.39 11.86 2.38
N ILE A 243 -45.84 13.07 2.73
CA ILE A 243 -47.24 13.43 2.98
C ILE A 243 -47.94 13.82 1.65
N GLY A 244 -47.21 13.83 0.54
CA GLY A 244 -47.71 14.15 -0.80
C GLY A 244 -47.77 15.64 -1.11
N ALA A 245 -47.09 16.49 -0.34
CA ALA A 245 -46.95 17.91 -0.61
C ALA A 245 -45.70 18.21 -1.44
N THR A 246 -45.75 19.21 -2.31
CA THR A 246 -44.62 19.60 -3.18
C THR A 246 -43.92 20.81 -2.60
N ALA A 247 -42.65 20.63 -2.20
CA ALA A 247 -41.80 21.70 -1.69
C ALA A 247 -40.55 21.90 -2.56
N GLU A 248 -40.24 23.17 -2.83
CA GLU A 248 -39.04 23.59 -3.55
C GLU A 248 -38.03 24.21 -2.59
N MET A 249 -36.75 23.94 -2.83
CA MET A 249 -35.64 24.53 -2.08
C MET A 249 -34.90 25.52 -2.97
N ARG A 250 -34.95 26.80 -2.60
CA ARG A 250 -34.30 27.91 -3.31
C ARG A 250 -33.02 28.29 -2.60
N LYS A 251 -31.92 28.45 -3.33
CA LYS A 251 -30.66 28.96 -2.78
C LYS A 251 -30.79 30.48 -2.58
N ILE A 252 -30.54 30.95 -1.37
CA ILE A 252 -30.43 32.39 -1.11
C ILE A 252 -29.03 32.79 -1.57
N ALA A 253 -28.94 33.43 -2.74
CA ALA A 253 -27.73 34.10 -3.16
C ALA A 253 -27.61 35.38 -2.31
N GLU A 254 -26.55 35.47 -1.52
CA GLU A 254 -26.22 36.64 -0.73
C GLU A 254 -26.01 37.83 -1.67
N SER A 255 -27.02 38.68 -1.81
CA SER A 255 -26.90 40.01 -2.40
C SER A 255 -27.15 41.05 -1.32
N SER A 256 -26.21 41.99 -1.25
CA SER A 256 -26.13 43.19 -0.38
C SER A 256 -25.63 42.97 1.05
N GLU A 257 -24.31 42.90 1.15
CA GLU A 257 -23.53 43.42 2.28
C GLU A 257 -24.01 44.86 2.63
N PRO A 258 -24.49 45.15 3.85
CA PRO A 258 -24.74 46.53 4.25
C PRO A 258 -23.39 47.22 4.45
N SER A 259 -23.14 48.25 3.65
CA SER A 259 -21.95 49.10 3.72
C SER A 259 -21.66 49.52 5.17
N ARG A 260 -20.53 49.05 5.71
CA ARG A 260 -19.97 49.51 6.98
C ARG A 260 -19.61 50.99 6.85
N PRO A 261 -20.15 51.91 7.67
CA PRO A 261 -19.69 53.29 7.67
C PRO A 261 -18.24 53.36 8.19
N THR A 262 -17.42 54.10 7.45
CA THR A 262 -16.01 54.45 7.74
C THR A 262 -15.85 55.23 9.04
#